data_AF-A0A094JGK0-F1
#
_entry.id   AF-A0A094JGK0-F1
#
_cell.length_a   1.000
_cell.length_b   1.000
_cell.length_c   1.000
_cell.angle_alpha   90.00
_cell.angle_beta   90.00
_cell.angle_gamma   90.00
#
_symmetry.space_group_name_H-M   'P 1'
#
loop_
_entity.id
_entity.type
_entity.pdbx_description
1 polymer ?
#
loop_
_entity_poly.entity_id
_entity_poly.type
_entity_poly.pdbx_seq_one_letter_code
_entity_poly.pdbx_strand_id
1 'polypeptide(L)'
;MQRHSFQLRSSLCQQLSFLLLALALLSTFNCWPEIQSPLFYPIKYTSFAVTVLALAWKYWRLRHWHFEFSLDEYGCGLQPDEQRFQVGEKIWVSPWLVIFFMEQHGRQLPVLLFVDMFHGDDYRHLCRLLLHRRPQP
;
A
#
# COMPACT_ATOMS: atom_id res chain seq x y z
N MET A 1 -27.48 4.92 -9.87
CA MET A 1 -26.42 4.48 -8.95
C MET A 1 -25.33 3.81 -9.77
N GLN A 2 -24.43 4.62 -10.33
CA GLN A 2 -23.33 4.11 -11.16
C GLN A 2 -22.14 3.93 -10.22
N ARG A 3 -21.92 2.68 -9.76
CA ARG A 3 -20.76 2.34 -8.94
C ARG A 3 -19.56 2.19 -9.87
N HIS A 4 -18.48 2.90 -9.58
CA HIS A 4 -17.25 2.79 -10.35
C HIS A 4 -16.27 1.89 -9.61
N SER A 5 -15.80 0.82 -10.26
CA SER A 5 -14.80 -0.08 -9.71
C SER A 5 -13.40 0.46 -9.99
N PHE A 6 -12.63 0.65 -8.94
CA PHE A 6 -11.24 1.06 -8.99
C PHE A 6 -10.33 -0.13 -8.73
N GLN A 7 -9.38 -0.36 -9.62
CA GLN A 7 -8.35 -1.39 -9.46
C GLN A 7 -7.04 -0.74 -9.02
N LEU A 8 -6.68 -0.94 -7.76
CA LEU A 8 -5.42 -0.49 -7.20
C LEU A 8 -4.32 -1.52 -7.43
N ARG A 9 -3.16 -1.04 -7.85
CA ARG A 9 -1.88 -1.77 -7.79
C ARG A 9 -1.00 -1.20 -6.68
N SER A 10 0.02 -1.97 -6.30
CA SER A 10 1.03 -1.50 -5.37
C SER A 10 1.73 -0.25 -5.89
N SER A 11 1.88 0.77 -5.02
CA SER A 11 2.55 2.02 -5.39
C SER A 11 4.06 1.83 -5.63
N LEU A 12 4.60 2.40 -6.71
CA LEU A 12 6.03 2.51 -6.97
C LEU A 12 6.77 3.22 -5.83
N CYS A 13 6.18 4.24 -5.19
CA CYS A 13 6.79 4.91 -4.04
C CYS A 13 6.99 3.96 -2.85
N GLN A 14 6.01 3.09 -2.59
CA GLN A 14 6.11 2.06 -1.55
C GLN A 14 7.18 1.01 -1.90
N GLN A 15 7.24 0.60 -3.18
CA GLN A 15 8.24 -0.32 -3.67
C GLN A 15 9.67 0.26 -3.58
N LEU A 16 9.87 1.52 -3.97
CA LEU A 16 11.15 2.21 -3.88
C LEU A 16 11.59 2.40 -2.42
N SER A 17 10.68 2.83 -1.55
CA SER A 17 10.97 2.97 -0.11
C SER A 17 11.38 1.63 0.50
N PHE A 18 10.70 0.55 0.13
CA PHE A 18 11.06 -0.80 0.55
C PHE A 18 12.44 -1.22 0.04
N LEU A 19 12.76 -0.96 -1.24
CA LEU A 19 14.06 -1.29 -1.82
C LEU A 19 15.20 -0.51 -1.16
N LEU A 20 15.01 0.79 -0.91
CA LEU A 20 16.01 1.61 -0.21
C LEU A 20 16.26 1.10 1.20
N LEU A 21 15.21 0.75 1.94
CA LEU A 21 15.33 0.19 3.28
C LEU A 21 16.01 -1.19 3.25
N ALA A 22 15.67 -2.03 2.27
CA ALA A 22 16.32 -3.32 2.04
C ALA A 22 17.82 -3.15 1.76
N LEU A 23 18.21 -2.22 0.89
CA LEU A 23 19.61 -1.91 0.60
C LEU A 23 20.35 -1.42 1.86
N ALA A 24 19.73 -0.55 2.65
CA ALA A 24 20.28 -0.09 3.91
C ALA A 24 20.51 -1.25 4.89
N LEU A 25 19.53 -2.14 5.06
CA LEU A 25 19.67 -3.34 5.90
C LEU A 25 20.78 -4.29 5.41
N LEU A 26 20.88 -4.50 4.10
CA LEU A 26 21.93 -5.33 3.50
C LEU A 26 23.32 -4.70 3.67
N SER A 27 23.41 -3.37 3.62
CA SER A 27 24.68 -2.67 3.84
C SER A 27 25.23 -2.86 5.25
N THR A 28 24.36 -3.05 6.26
CA THR A 28 24.76 -3.34 7.64
C THR A 28 25.54 -4.66 7.74
N PHE A 29 25.25 -5.66 6.90
CA PHE A 29 26.01 -6.92 6.86
C PHE A 29 27.43 -6.75 6.32
N ASN A 30 27.69 -5.71 5.52
CA ASN A 30 29.05 -5.34 5.08
C ASN A 30 29.85 -4.64 6.18
N CYS A 31 29.18 -3.98 7.12
CA CYS A 31 29.82 -3.32 8.27
C CYS A 31 30.18 -4.30 9.41
N TRP A 32 29.96 -5.62 9.21
CA TRP A 32 30.15 -6.61 10.26
C TRP A 32 31.65 -6.84 10.54
N PRO A 33 32.10 -6.84 11.81
CA PRO A 33 33.51 -7.02 12.17
C PRO A 33 34.07 -8.38 11.73
N GLU A 34 35.34 -8.40 11.34
CA GLU A 34 36.05 -9.62 10.94
C GLU A 34 36.38 -10.49 12.16
N ILE A 35 35.53 -11.49 12.41
CA ILE A 35 35.75 -12.50 13.44
C ILE A 35 36.39 -13.71 12.77
N GLN A 36 37.58 -14.13 13.23
CA GLN A 36 38.39 -15.21 12.63
C GLN A 36 37.87 -16.63 12.91
N SER A 37 36.59 -16.79 13.25
CA SER A 37 35.97 -18.07 13.55
C SER A 37 35.50 -18.75 12.25
N PRO A 38 35.92 -20.00 11.94
CA PRO A 38 35.47 -20.71 10.73
C PRO A 38 33.97 -21.04 10.77
N LEU A 39 33.38 -21.20 11.97
CA LEU A 39 31.94 -21.39 12.15
C LEU A 39 31.13 -20.09 11.95
N PHE A 40 31.80 -18.94 12.00
CA PHE A 40 31.14 -17.64 11.88
C PHE A 40 30.72 -17.31 10.44
N TYR A 41 31.53 -17.71 9.45
CA TYR A 41 31.23 -17.52 8.03
C TYR A 41 29.90 -18.16 7.59
N PRO A 42 29.61 -19.47 7.85
CA PRO A 42 28.34 -20.06 7.45
C PRO A 42 27.15 -19.40 8.16
N ILE A 43 27.30 -18.97 9.42
CA ILE A 43 26.23 -18.26 10.15
C ILE A 43 25.96 -16.88 9.51
N LYS A 44 27.01 -16.15 9.12
CA LYS A 44 26.88 -14.86 8.43
C LYS A 44 26.19 -15.01 7.07
N TYR A 45 26.60 -15.98 6.25
CA TYR A 45 25.99 -16.18 4.93
C TYR A 45 24.56 -16.72 5.01
N THR A 46 24.27 -17.61 5.96
CA THR A 46 22.91 -18.12 6.17
C THR A 46 21.95 -17.03 6.65
N SER A 47 22.35 -16.20 7.63
CA SER A 47 21.52 -15.07 8.10
C SER A 47 21.30 -14.02 7.01
N PHE A 48 22.32 -13.73 6.20
CA PHE A 48 22.20 -12.88 5.01
C PHE A 48 21.20 -13.48 4.00
N ALA A 49 21.36 -14.76 3.65
CA ALA A 49 20.48 -15.43 2.70
C ALA A 49 19.02 -15.46 3.18
N VAL A 50 18.77 -15.75 4.45
CA VAL A 50 17.43 -15.73 5.06
C VAL A 50 16.82 -14.33 4.98
N THR A 51 17.61 -13.29 5.25
CA THR A 51 17.16 -11.90 5.18
C THR A 51 16.81 -11.50 3.76
N VAL A 52 17.66 -11.82 2.78
CA VAL A 52 17.40 -11.59 1.35
C VAL A 52 16.14 -12.31 0.90
N LEU A 53 15.98 -13.59 1.27
CA LEU A 53 14.79 -14.37 0.92
C LEU A 53 13.52 -13.78 1.54
N ALA A 54 13.56 -13.38 2.81
CA ALA A 54 12.44 -12.74 3.48
C ALA A 54 12.06 -11.41 2.82
N LEU A 55 13.04 -10.57 2.48
CA LEU A 55 12.82 -9.30 1.78
C LEU A 55 12.26 -9.52 0.37
N ALA A 56 12.81 -10.48 -0.37
CA ALA A 56 12.32 -10.85 -1.70
C ALA A 56 10.86 -11.36 -1.64
N TRP A 57 10.53 -12.19 -0.65
CA TRP A 57 9.16 -12.66 -0.43
C TRP A 57 8.19 -11.51 -0.13
N LYS A 58 8.59 -10.58 0.76
CA LYS A 58 7.79 -9.40 1.10
C LYS A 58 7.60 -8.49 -0.10
N TYR A 59 8.66 -8.26 -0.89
CA TYR A 59 8.59 -7.48 -2.12
C TYR A 59 7.66 -8.14 -3.15
N TRP A 60 7.78 -9.47 -3.32
CA TRP A 60 6.93 -10.21 -4.26
C TRP A 60 5.46 -10.13 -3.87
N ARG A 61 5.15 -10.34 -2.59
CA ARG A 61 3.80 -10.17 -2.04
C ARG A 61 3.27 -8.75 -2.21
N LEU A 62 4.11 -7.74 -1.99
CA LEU A 62 3.73 -6.34 -2.19
C LEU A 62 3.40 -6.07 -3.66
N ARG A 63 4.24 -6.57 -4.58
CA ARG A 63 4.06 -6.39 -6.02
C ARG A 63 2.84 -7.12 -6.58
N HIS A 64 2.47 -8.26 -6.00
CA HIS A 64 1.28 -9.02 -6.39
C HIS A 64 0.02 -8.56 -5.67
N TRP A 65 0.13 -7.59 -4.75
CA TRP A 65 -1.03 -7.02 -4.11
C TRP A 65 -1.83 -6.20 -5.13
N HIS A 66 -3.07 -6.65 -5.33
CA HIS A 66 -4.09 -5.96 -6.11
C HIS A 66 -5.28 -5.78 -5.19
N PHE A 67 -5.86 -4.59 -5.17
CA PHE A 67 -7.05 -4.33 -4.38
C PHE A 67 -8.09 -3.65 -5.26
N GLU A 68 -9.23 -4.30 -5.39
CA GLU A 68 -10.36 -3.74 -6.10
C GLU A 68 -11.34 -3.18 -5.08
N PHE A 69 -11.89 -2.00 -5.34
CA PHE A 69 -13.00 -1.48 -4.56
C PHE A 69 -13.92 -0.67 -5.46
N SER A 70 -15.21 -0.73 -5.20
CA SER A 70 -16.19 0.11 -5.90
C SER A 70 -16.59 1.27 -5.02
N LEU A 71 -16.71 2.47 -5.58
CA LEU A 71 -17.21 3.65 -4.86
C LEU A 71 -18.44 4.22 -5.57
N ASP A 72 -19.44 4.62 -4.79
CA ASP A 72 -20.65 5.31 -5.26
C ASP A 72 -20.57 6.83 -4.98
N GLU A 73 -21.40 7.61 -5.66
CA GLU A 73 -21.47 9.08 -5.56
C GLU A 73 -21.85 9.58 -4.15
N TYR A 74 -22.47 8.70 -3.35
CA TYR A 74 -22.87 8.97 -1.97
C TYR A 74 -21.74 8.71 -0.95
N GLY A 75 -20.56 8.29 -1.40
CA GLY A 75 -19.45 7.92 -0.51
C GLY A 75 -19.58 6.53 0.12
N CYS A 76 -20.52 5.71 -0.36
CA CYS A 76 -20.63 4.30 -0.02
C CYS A 76 -19.69 3.49 -0.92
N GLY A 77 -18.75 2.79 -0.30
CA GLY A 77 -17.85 1.88 -0.97
C GLY A 77 -18.24 0.42 -0.76
N LEU A 78 -17.95 -0.42 -1.75
CA LEU A 78 -18.13 -1.86 -1.69
C LEU A 78 -16.80 -2.53 -2.01
N GLN A 79 -16.32 -3.35 -1.07
CA GLN A 79 -15.16 -4.21 -1.29
C GLN A 79 -15.62 -5.51 -1.99
N PRO A 80 -14.76 -6.20 -2.76
CA PRO A 80 -15.07 -7.48 -3.42
C PRO A 80 -15.57 -8.57 -2.47
N ASP A 81 -15.29 -8.46 -1.17
CA ASP A 81 -15.80 -9.36 -0.12
C ASP A 81 -17.23 -8.97 0.37
N GLU A 82 -17.97 -8.21 -0.45
CA GLU A 82 -19.26 -7.57 -0.14
C GLU A 82 -19.27 -6.64 1.09
N GLN A 83 -18.11 -6.40 1.68
CA GLN A 83 -17.97 -5.50 2.83
C GLN A 83 -18.25 -4.07 2.39
N ARG A 84 -19.32 -3.51 2.94
CA ARG A 84 -19.68 -2.11 2.76
C ARG A 84 -18.82 -1.26 3.68
N PHE A 85 -18.27 -0.19 3.14
CA PHE A 85 -17.61 0.86 3.91
C PHE A 85 -18.21 2.20 3.56
N GLN A 86 -18.19 3.13 4.51
CA GLN A 86 -18.52 4.53 4.23
C GLN A 86 -17.26 5.35 4.32
N VAL A 87 -17.11 6.32 3.43
CA VAL A 87 -16.02 7.28 3.51
C VAL A 87 -16.36 8.27 4.64
N GLY A 88 -15.49 8.40 5.64
CA GLY A 88 -15.64 9.33 6.75
C GLY A 88 -15.52 10.79 6.29
N GLU A 89 -15.87 11.76 7.15
CA GLU A 89 -15.93 13.19 6.80
C GLU A 89 -14.59 13.78 6.33
N LYS A 90 -13.48 13.38 6.97
CA LYS A 90 -12.15 13.92 6.71
C LYS A 90 -11.53 13.25 5.48
N ILE A 91 -11.44 14.01 4.40
CA ILE A 91 -10.76 13.60 3.17
C ILE A 91 -9.68 14.63 2.87
N TRP A 92 -8.50 14.14 2.50
CA TRP A 92 -7.42 14.95 1.98
C TRP A 92 -7.13 14.53 0.55
N VAL A 93 -7.36 15.43 -0.40
CA VAL A 93 -7.11 15.21 -1.82
C VAL A 93 -5.96 16.12 -2.24
N SER A 94 -4.90 15.52 -2.77
CA SER A 94 -3.81 16.25 -3.43
C SER A 94 -3.67 15.76 -4.87
N PRO A 95 -2.86 16.41 -5.73
CA PRO A 95 -2.62 15.94 -7.10
C PRO A 95 -1.88 14.59 -7.20
N TRP A 96 -1.23 14.16 -6.12
CA TRP A 96 -0.37 12.95 -6.13
C TRP A 96 -0.81 11.88 -5.13
N LEU A 97 -1.60 12.27 -4.12
CA LEU A 97 -2.00 11.42 -3.02
C LEU A 97 -3.39 11.79 -2.48
N VAL A 98 -4.19 10.77 -2.19
CA VAL A 98 -5.50 10.89 -1.57
C VAL A 98 -5.49 10.13 -0.25
N ILE A 99 -5.99 10.75 0.80
CA ILE A 99 -6.20 10.14 2.11
C ILE A 99 -7.68 10.28 2.46
N PHE A 100 -8.30 9.18 2.85
CA PHE A 100 -9.63 9.23 3.44
C PHE A 100 -9.76 8.16 4.52
N PHE A 101 -10.70 8.35 5.43
CA PHE A 101 -11.01 7.35 6.43
C PHE A 101 -12.15 6.48 5.92
N MET A 102 -11.99 5.15 5.99
CA MET A 102 -13.07 4.20 5.78
C MET A 102 -13.67 3.85 7.13
N GLU A 103 -14.98 4.02 7.27
CA GLU A 103 -15.76 3.51 8.40
C GLU A 103 -16.30 2.13 8.06
N GLN A 104 -15.82 1.13 8.80
CA GLN A 104 -16.28 -0.26 8.73
C GLN A 104 -16.55 -0.75 10.15
N HIS A 105 -17.77 -1.24 10.42
CA HIS A 105 -18.15 -1.83 11.71
C HIS A 105 -17.78 -0.96 12.93
N GLY A 106 -17.96 0.36 12.84
CA GLY A 106 -17.62 1.31 13.91
C GLY A 106 -16.12 1.59 14.09
N ARG A 107 -15.25 1.08 13.21
CA ARG A 107 -13.82 1.42 13.16
C ARG A 107 -13.53 2.34 11.99
N GLN A 108 -12.75 3.38 12.25
CA GLN A 108 -12.18 4.26 11.23
C GLN A 108 -10.79 3.76 10.83
N LEU A 109 -10.64 3.36 9.58
CA LEU A 109 -9.38 2.91 8.99
C LEU A 109 -8.88 3.97 8.00
N PRO A 110 -7.70 4.59 8.22
CA PRO A 110 -7.14 5.51 7.26
C PRO A 110 -6.67 4.75 6.02
N VAL A 111 -7.11 5.20 4.85
CA VAL A 111 -6.69 4.66 3.57
C VAL A 111 -5.94 5.74 2.80
N LEU A 112 -4.71 5.39 2.46
CA LEU A 112 -3.75 6.26 1.80
C LEU A 112 -3.49 5.70 0.39
N LEU A 113 -3.95 6.40 -0.63
CA LEU A 113 -3.84 5.99 -2.03
C LEU A 113 -2.98 6.99 -2.79
N PHE A 114 -1.92 6.50 -3.43
CA PHE A 114 -1.08 7.30 -4.31
C PHE A 114 -1.63 7.26 -5.74
N VAL A 115 -1.40 8.33 -6.52
CA VAL A 115 -1.79 8.40 -7.94
C VAL A 115 -1.27 7.21 -8.75
N ASP A 116 -0.06 6.77 -8.43
CA ASP A 116 0.64 5.65 -9.09
C ASP A 116 -0.03 4.28 -8.84
N MET A 117 -0.93 4.18 -7.87
CA MET A 117 -1.70 2.96 -7.63
C MET A 117 -2.83 2.75 -8.67
N PHE A 118 -3.18 3.79 -9.43
CA PHE A 118 -4.27 3.77 -10.40
C PHE A 118 -3.74 3.73 -11.84
N HIS A 119 -4.53 3.16 -12.75
CA HIS A 119 -4.24 3.20 -14.18
C HIS A 119 -4.97 4.38 -14.85
N GLY A 120 -4.27 5.13 -15.70
CA GLY A 120 -4.87 6.17 -16.53
C GLY A 120 -5.53 7.31 -15.74
N ASP A 121 -6.78 7.63 -16.10
CA ASP A 121 -7.56 8.72 -15.51
C ASP A 121 -8.38 8.32 -14.28
N ASP A 122 -8.31 7.06 -13.83
CA ASP A 122 -9.08 6.52 -12.70
C ASP A 122 -8.84 7.33 -11.42
N TYR A 123 -7.59 7.77 -11.19
CA TYR A 123 -7.26 8.62 -10.05
C TYR A 123 -8.04 9.94 -10.05
N ARG A 124 -8.15 10.60 -11.21
CA ARG A 124 -8.93 11.83 -11.35
C ARG A 124 -10.40 11.59 -11.11
N HIS A 125 -10.94 10.47 -11.60
CA HIS A 125 -12.32 10.09 -11.33
C HIS A 125 -12.57 9.85 -9.84
N LEU A 126 -11.69 9.13 -9.15
CA LEU A 126 -11.78 8.95 -7.70
C LEU A 126 -11.76 10.31 -6.97
N CYS A 127 -10.81 11.19 -7.31
CA CYS A 127 -10.72 12.51 -6.70
C CYS A 127 -12.01 13.32 -6.91
N ARG A 128 -12.56 13.29 -8.13
CA ARG A 128 -13.84 13.96 -8.44
C ARG A 128 -14.98 13.38 -7.61
N LEU A 129 -15.10 12.06 -7.50
CA LEU A 129 -16.12 11.41 -6.69
C LEU A 129 -15.99 11.79 -5.20
N LEU A 130 -14.78 11.75 -4.66
CA LEU A 130 -14.53 12.11 -3.26
C LEU A 130 -14.81 13.59 -2.96
N LEU A 131 -14.49 14.50 -3.90
CA LEU A 131 -14.75 15.93 -3.76
C LEU A 131 -16.22 16.32 -3.98
N HIS A 132 -16.93 15.62 -4.87
CA HIS A 132 -18.33 15.91 -5.20
C HIS A 132 -19.33 15.08 -4.38
N ARG A 133 -18.84 14.22 -3.48
CA ARG A 133 -19.71 13.42 -2.64
C ARG A 133 -20.66 14.33 -1.87
N ARG A 134 -21.92 13.96 -1.83
CA ARG A 134 -22.88 14.55 -0.91
C ARG A 134 -23.15 13.52 0.16
N PRO A 135 -22.63 13.70 1.40
CA PRO A 135 -23.01 12.81 2.48
C PRO A 135 -24.53 12.82 2.59
N GLN A 136 -25.13 11.64 2.55
CA GLN A 136 -26.57 11.51 2.71
C GLN A 136 -26.92 11.90 4.16
N PRO A 137 -27.87 12.83 4.37
CA PRO A 137 -28.22 13.33 5.70
C PRO A 137 -28.84 12.24 6.59
#